data_AF-A0AAD5K040-F1
#
_entry.id   AF-A0AAD5K040-F1
#
_cell.length_a   1.000
_cell.length_b   1.000
_cell.length_c   1.000
_cell.angle_alpha   90.00
_cell.angle_beta   90.00
_cell.angle_gamma   90.00
#
_symmetry.space_group_name_H-M   'P 1'
#
loop_
_entity.id
_entity.type
_entity.pdbx_description
1 polymer ?
#
loop_
_entity_poly.entity_id
_entity_poly.type
_entity_poly.pdbx_seq_one_letter_code
_entity_poly.pdbx_strand_id
1 'polypeptide(L)'
;MLLHNDATFVHHYKQLEDQFFYNVLQPDQQQLLAMQDLHDAYLFGEMGFLIAGLKPCVLIDLPHAVARLYKQHVLDQVFKDDLLPRGIEMVEIKGNVSSPEISLQGCFIVYHKDQKDIVQPLLSPVDSSISSNKNSDQQVISEPTLAKILDYPGSLPSNPHEVLCMMEVVYYTRETEQSAVQIITTFAALDHEVEQVKAHFQEYRTICREKLGLDIELLIRRPR
;
A
#
# COMPACT_ATOMS: atom_id res chain seq x y z
N MET A 1 -14.57 7.11 -24.02
CA MET A 1 -13.78 6.90 -22.78
C MET A 1 -14.04 5.48 -22.35
N LEU A 2 -13.00 4.65 -22.29
CA LEU A 2 -13.11 3.22 -21.97
C LEU A 2 -12.67 3.05 -20.52
N LEU A 3 -13.62 2.83 -19.63
CA LEU A 3 -13.31 2.37 -18.28
C LEU A 3 -12.71 0.97 -18.40
N HIS A 4 -11.49 0.77 -17.95
CA HIS A 4 -10.90 -0.56 -17.96
C HIS A 4 -11.69 -1.47 -17.01
N ASN A 5 -11.87 -2.74 -17.37
CA ASN A 5 -12.24 -3.74 -16.38
C ASN A 5 -11.07 -3.94 -15.40
N ASP A 6 -11.32 -4.56 -14.25
CA ASP A 6 -10.34 -4.59 -13.15
C ASP A 6 -9.02 -5.27 -13.56
N ALA A 7 -9.09 -6.37 -14.31
CA ALA A 7 -7.90 -7.06 -14.82
C ALA A 7 -7.10 -6.19 -15.80
N THR A 8 -7.77 -5.53 -16.75
CA THR A 8 -7.10 -4.63 -17.71
C THR A 8 -6.51 -3.40 -16.99
N PHE A 9 -7.19 -2.87 -15.97
CA PHE A 9 -6.66 -1.78 -15.15
C PHE A 9 -5.35 -2.20 -14.48
N VAL A 10 -5.33 -3.36 -13.81
CA VAL A 10 -4.14 -3.82 -13.08
C VAL A 10 -2.96 -4.01 -14.03
N HIS A 11 -3.20 -4.60 -15.20
CA HIS A 11 -2.16 -4.77 -16.22
C HIS A 11 -1.66 -3.41 -16.73
N HIS A 12 -2.55 -2.47 -17.01
CA HIS A 12 -2.18 -1.13 -17.45
C HIS A 12 -1.41 -0.36 -16.37
N TYR A 13 -1.85 -0.43 -15.12
CA TYR A 13 -1.17 0.20 -13.98
C TYR A 13 0.25 -0.34 -13.82
N LYS A 14 0.41 -1.67 -13.89
CA LYS A 14 1.74 -2.30 -13.85
C LYS A 14 2.65 -1.79 -14.97
N GLN A 15 2.13 -1.64 -16.20
CA GLN A 15 2.93 -1.10 -17.31
C GLN A 15 3.38 0.36 -17.05
N LEU A 16 2.54 1.17 -16.41
CA LEU A 16 2.92 2.53 -16.02
C LEU A 16 4.01 2.52 -14.94
N GLU A 17 3.93 1.63 -13.98
CA GLU A 17 4.98 1.43 -12.97
C GLU A 17 6.29 0.95 -13.59
N ASP A 18 6.24 -0.07 -14.47
CA ASP A 18 7.41 -0.55 -15.19
C ASP A 18 8.07 0.61 -15.96
N GLN A 19 7.28 1.43 -16.68
CA GLN A 19 7.79 2.60 -17.38
C GLN A 19 8.38 3.65 -16.43
N PHE A 20 7.74 3.89 -15.29
CA PHE A 20 8.21 4.83 -14.29
C PHE A 20 9.57 4.42 -13.72
N PHE A 21 9.66 3.21 -13.18
CA PHE A 21 10.86 2.73 -12.49
C PHE A 21 12.04 2.55 -13.44
N TYR A 22 11.81 2.07 -14.66
CA TYR A 22 12.90 1.80 -15.62
C TYR A 22 13.26 2.98 -16.53
N ASN A 23 12.31 3.88 -16.86
CA ASN A 23 12.53 4.90 -17.89
C ASN A 23 12.40 6.34 -17.40
N VAL A 24 11.72 6.60 -16.27
CA VAL A 24 11.54 7.97 -15.74
C VAL A 24 12.56 8.29 -14.67
N LEU A 25 12.78 7.36 -13.73
CA LEU A 25 13.70 7.60 -12.62
C LEU A 25 15.15 7.73 -13.08
N GLN A 26 15.82 8.74 -12.54
CA GLN A 26 17.26 8.92 -12.72
C GLN A 26 18.04 7.90 -11.88
N PRO A 27 19.29 7.56 -12.24
CA PRO A 27 20.06 6.54 -11.55
C PRO A 27 20.25 6.78 -10.04
N ASP A 28 20.38 8.04 -9.62
CA ASP A 28 20.49 8.44 -8.21
C ASP A 28 19.16 8.21 -7.45
N GLN A 29 18.02 8.46 -8.09
CA GLN A 29 16.70 8.18 -7.55
C GLN A 29 16.42 6.67 -7.46
N GLN A 30 16.88 5.90 -8.45
CA GLN A 30 16.81 4.44 -8.42
C GLN A 30 17.68 3.88 -7.28
N GLN A 31 18.86 4.44 -7.03
CA GLN A 31 19.71 4.04 -5.90
C GLN A 31 19.06 4.35 -4.55
N LEU A 32 18.39 5.50 -4.43
CA LEU A 32 17.63 5.86 -3.23
C LEU A 32 16.54 4.82 -2.91
N LEU A 33 15.83 4.34 -3.94
CA LEU A 33 14.83 3.28 -3.80
C LEU A 33 15.44 1.88 -3.62
N ALA A 34 16.60 1.60 -4.22
CA ALA A 34 17.26 0.32 -4.09
C ALA A 34 17.74 0.05 -2.66
N MET A 35 17.95 1.09 -1.85
CA MET A 35 18.16 0.94 -0.40
C MET A 35 16.93 0.40 0.34
N GLN A 36 15.74 0.45 -0.27
CA GLN A 36 14.46 -0.02 0.26
C GLN A 36 13.91 -1.25 -0.48
N ASP A 37 14.71 -1.88 -1.36
CA ASP A 37 14.29 -2.88 -2.37
C ASP A 37 13.25 -2.33 -3.37
N LEU A 38 13.66 -2.17 -4.63
CA LEU A 38 12.81 -1.62 -5.68
C LEU A 38 11.58 -2.50 -5.95
N HIS A 39 11.63 -3.81 -5.62
CA HIS A 39 10.48 -4.69 -5.77
C HIS A 39 9.36 -4.41 -4.76
N ASP A 40 9.69 -3.85 -3.60
CA ASP A 40 8.71 -3.44 -2.60
C ASP A 40 8.05 -2.09 -2.95
N ALA A 41 8.58 -1.38 -3.95
CA ALA A 41 8.03 -0.11 -4.42
C ALA A 41 6.88 -0.25 -5.46
N TYR A 42 6.66 -1.45 -6.00
CA TYR A 42 5.56 -1.70 -6.94
C TYR A 42 4.22 -1.78 -6.20
N LEU A 43 3.22 -1.05 -6.68
CA LEU A 43 1.90 -0.91 -6.07
C LEU A 43 0.77 -1.45 -6.94
N PHE A 44 1.03 -2.02 -8.12
CA PHE A 44 -0.02 -2.54 -9.00
C PHE A 44 -0.93 -3.56 -8.32
N GLY A 45 -0.38 -4.41 -7.44
CA GLY A 45 -1.15 -5.41 -6.70
C GLY A 45 -2.01 -4.77 -5.60
N GLU A 46 -1.44 -3.83 -4.84
CA GLU A 46 -2.15 -3.02 -3.83
C GLU A 46 -3.30 -2.21 -4.46
N MET A 47 -3.05 -1.60 -5.63
CA MET A 47 -4.08 -0.91 -6.41
C MET A 47 -5.14 -1.88 -6.94
N GLY A 48 -4.73 -3.08 -7.34
CA GLY A 48 -5.64 -4.18 -7.66
C GLY A 48 -6.55 -4.55 -6.48
N PHE A 49 -6.01 -4.63 -5.27
CA PHE A 49 -6.80 -4.88 -4.06
C PHE A 49 -7.80 -3.76 -3.80
N LEU A 50 -7.40 -2.50 -3.95
CA LEU A 50 -8.29 -1.35 -3.79
C LEU A 50 -9.47 -1.37 -4.76
N ILE A 51 -9.22 -1.52 -6.08
CA ILE A 51 -10.30 -1.51 -7.08
C ILE A 51 -11.22 -2.72 -6.95
N ALA A 52 -10.70 -3.86 -6.47
CA ALA A 52 -11.48 -5.08 -6.24
C ALA A 52 -12.38 -4.99 -5.00
N GLY A 53 -12.18 -3.96 -4.16
CA GLY A 53 -12.87 -3.76 -2.89
C GLY A 53 -12.31 -4.60 -1.74
N LEU A 54 -11.08 -5.11 -1.87
CA LEU A 54 -10.39 -5.87 -0.83
C LEU A 54 -9.80 -4.95 0.24
N LYS A 55 -9.22 -3.82 -0.18
CA LYS A 55 -8.57 -2.84 0.71
C LYS A 55 -9.32 -1.51 0.71
N PRO A 56 -9.35 -0.80 1.85
CA PRO A 56 -9.98 0.51 1.92
C PRO A 56 -9.12 1.60 1.26
N CYS A 57 -7.79 1.45 1.28
CA CYS A 57 -6.85 2.39 0.67
C CYS A 57 -5.49 1.77 0.31
N VAL A 58 -4.72 2.50 -0.49
CA VAL A 58 -3.30 2.29 -0.76
C VAL A 58 -2.53 3.51 -0.27
N LEU A 59 -1.48 3.27 0.50
CA LEU A 59 -0.52 4.29 0.92
C LEU A 59 0.68 4.26 -0.04
N ILE A 60 1.01 5.41 -0.60
CA ILE A 60 2.16 5.60 -1.47
C ILE A 60 3.23 6.31 -0.66
N ASP A 61 4.07 5.50 -0.01
CA ASP A 61 5.19 5.94 0.80
C ASP A 61 6.49 5.87 -0.01
N LEU A 62 6.70 6.91 -0.82
CA LEU A 62 7.92 7.08 -1.61
C LEU A 62 8.63 8.36 -1.15
N PRO A 63 9.97 8.44 -1.29
CA PRO A 63 10.69 9.69 -1.04
C PRO A 63 10.02 10.85 -1.77
N HIS A 64 9.80 11.97 -1.09
CA HIS A 64 8.91 13.04 -1.58
C HIS A 64 9.19 13.53 -3.02
N ALA A 65 10.46 13.56 -3.45
CA ALA A 65 10.81 13.87 -4.85
C ALA A 65 10.32 12.79 -5.84
N VAL A 66 10.45 11.52 -5.47
CA VAL A 66 9.97 10.37 -6.23
C VAL A 66 8.44 10.31 -6.22
N ALA A 67 7.80 10.53 -5.07
CA ALA A 67 6.34 10.50 -4.94
C ALA A 67 5.64 11.49 -5.89
N ARG A 68 6.20 12.69 -6.06
CA ARG A 68 5.68 13.69 -7.01
C ARG A 68 5.79 13.22 -8.46
N LEU A 69 6.91 12.61 -8.84
CA LEU A 69 7.10 12.06 -10.17
C LEU A 69 6.16 10.86 -10.40
N TYR A 70 6.04 9.98 -9.40
CA TYR A 70 5.14 8.83 -9.44
C TYR A 70 3.69 9.28 -9.64
N LYS A 71 3.24 10.30 -8.90
CA LYS A 71 1.92 10.89 -9.11
C LYS A 71 1.72 11.36 -10.56
N GLN A 72 2.67 12.13 -11.10
CA GLN A 72 2.55 12.70 -12.44
C GLN A 72 2.55 11.63 -13.55
N HIS A 73 3.40 10.61 -13.40
CA HIS A 73 3.65 9.63 -14.46
C HIS A 73 2.83 8.35 -14.34
N VAL A 74 2.29 8.04 -13.15
CA VAL A 74 1.48 6.84 -12.90
C VAL A 74 0.06 7.25 -12.50
N LEU A 75 -0.11 7.91 -11.35
CA LEU A 75 -1.46 8.14 -10.79
C LEU A 75 -2.32 9.05 -11.66
N ASP A 76 -1.78 10.17 -12.14
CA ASP A 76 -2.52 11.13 -12.95
C ASP A 76 -2.96 10.54 -14.30
N GLN A 77 -2.29 9.50 -14.78
CA GLN A 77 -2.64 8.80 -16.03
C GLN A 77 -3.93 7.98 -15.87
N VAL A 78 -4.17 7.41 -14.69
CA VAL A 78 -5.33 6.56 -14.41
C VAL A 78 -6.42 7.26 -13.61
N PHE A 79 -6.12 8.41 -12.99
CA PHE A 79 -7.02 9.02 -12.01
C PHE A 79 -8.37 9.43 -12.58
N LYS A 80 -8.39 10.19 -13.67
CA LYS A 80 -9.64 10.76 -14.21
C LYS A 80 -10.53 9.71 -14.85
N ASP A 81 -9.93 8.75 -15.56
CA ASP A 81 -10.64 7.87 -16.47
C ASP A 81 -10.93 6.51 -15.84
N ASP A 82 -10.14 6.07 -14.85
CA ASP A 82 -10.33 4.80 -14.17
C ASP A 82 -10.71 4.95 -12.69
N LEU A 83 -9.95 5.72 -11.90
CA LEU A 83 -10.14 5.78 -10.44
C LEU A 83 -11.36 6.61 -10.02
N LEU A 84 -11.46 7.85 -10.51
CA LEU A 84 -12.52 8.78 -10.13
C LEU A 84 -13.94 8.24 -10.46
N PRO A 85 -14.20 7.62 -11.63
CA PRO A 85 -15.49 7.02 -11.93
C PRO A 85 -15.87 5.87 -10.98
N ARG A 86 -14.88 5.19 -10.39
CA ARG A 86 -15.06 4.14 -9.38
C ARG A 86 -15.29 4.70 -7.97
N GLY A 87 -15.32 6.03 -7.81
CA GLY A 87 -15.43 6.66 -6.50
C GLY A 87 -14.15 6.58 -5.67
N ILE A 88 -13.00 6.40 -6.32
CA ILE A 88 -11.70 6.43 -5.66
C ILE A 88 -11.16 7.87 -5.65
N GLU A 89 -10.74 8.32 -4.49
CA GLU A 89 -10.12 9.63 -4.25
C GLU A 89 -8.62 9.47 -4.00
N MET A 90 -7.87 10.55 -4.25
CA MET A 90 -6.44 10.62 -3.99
C MET A 90 -6.13 11.92 -3.26
N VAL A 91 -5.42 11.82 -2.14
CA VAL A 91 -5.07 12.95 -1.29
C VAL A 91 -3.60 12.86 -0.85
N GLU A 92 -2.91 14.00 -0.81
CA GLU A 92 -1.60 14.12 -0.18
C GLU A 92 -1.79 14.35 1.33
N ILE A 93 -1.09 13.57 2.16
CA ILE A 93 -1.11 13.73 3.62
C ILE A 93 -0.26 14.96 3.97
N LYS A 94 -0.93 16.09 4.19
CA LYS A 94 -0.26 17.36 4.54
C LYS A 94 0.00 17.53 6.04
N GLY A 95 -0.78 16.82 6.87
CA GLY A 95 -0.64 16.87 8.32
C GLY A 95 0.68 16.24 8.79
N ASN A 96 1.16 16.67 9.95
CA ASN A 96 2.27 15.99 10.62
C ASN A 96 1.74 14.72 11.29
N VAL A 97 1.50 13.69 10.48
CA VAL A 97 0.97 12.39 10.91
C VAL A 97 2.10 11.37 10.84
N SER A 98 2.24 10.53 11.86
CA SER A 98 3.25 9.48 11.91
C SER A 98 2.73 8.23 12.62
N SER A 99 3.27 7.07 12.28
CA SER A 99 3.32 5.92 13.17
C SER A 99 4.68 5.90 13.91
N PRO A 100 4.89 5.02 14.90
CA PRO A 100 6.20 4.85 15.52
C PRO A 100 7.34 4.59 14.52
N GLU A 101 7.02 3.96 13.39
CA GLU A 101 8.00 3.51 12.40
C GLU A 101 8.05 4.38 11.13
N ILE A 102 6.99 5.14 10.82
CA ILE A 102 6.84 5.85 9.53
C ILE A 102 6.35 7.28 9.74
N SER A 103 7.00 8.24 9.10
CA SER A 103 6.47 9.60 8.91
C SER A 103 5.58 9.61 7.67
N LEU A 104 4.29 9.91 7.84
CA LEU A 104 3.31 9.86 6.75
C LEU A 104 3.15 11.20 6.02
N GLN A 105 3.83 12.25 6.48
CA GLN A 105 3.79 13.56 5.84
C GLN A 105 4.37 13.51 4.43
N GLY A 106 3.59 13.95 3.45
CA GLY A 106 3.98 13.99 2.03
C GLY A 106 3.72 12.68 1.27
N CYS A 107 3.27 11.62 1.95
CA CYS A 107 2.77 10.42 1.29
C CYS A 107 1.43 10.72 0.60
N PHE A 108 1.10 9.93 -0.43
CA PHE A 108 -0.23 9.96 -1.03
C PHE A 108 -1.07 8.81 -0.49
N ILE A 109 -2.34 9.07 -0.23
CA ILE A 109 -3.33 8.03 0.05
C ILE A 109 -4.36 8.00 -1.08
N VAL A 110 -4.59 6.80 -1.61
CA VAL A 110 -5.60 6.52 -2.63
C VAL A 110 -6.66 5.63 -1.98
N TYR A 111 -7.91 6.07 -1.90
CA TYR A 111 -8.93 5.39 -1.10
C TYR A 111 -10.31 5.42 -1.74
N HIS A 112 -11.15 4.44 -1.40
CA HIS A 112 -12.54 4.44 -1.83
C HIS A 112 -13.34 5.47 -0.99
N LYS A 113 -14.11 6.36 -1.62
CA LYS A 113 -14.87 7.42 -0.91
C LYS A 113 -15.79 6.87 0.17
N ASP A 114 -16.34 5.67 -0.04
CA ASP A 114 -17.23 4.99 0.92
C ASP A 114 -16.47 4.46 2.16
N GLN A 115 -15.14 4.40 2.10
CA GLN A 115 -14.24 4.01 3.19
C GLN A 115 -13.57 5.23 3.86
N LYS A 116 -14.07 6.45 3.58
CA LYS A 116 -13.50 7.70 4.11
C LYS A 116 -13.36 7.68 5.63
N ASP A 117 -14.32 7.11 6.35
CA ASP A 117 -14.29 7.03 7.81
C ASP A 117 -13.12 6.19 8.34
N ILE A 118 -12.68 5.18 7.59
CA ILE A 118 -11.52 4.35 7.96
C ILE A 118 -10.24 5.18 7.81
N VAL A 119 -10.08 5.91 6.70
CA VAL A 119 -8.87 6.69 6.40
C VAL A 119 -8.86 8.07 7.05
N GLN A 120 -9.96 8.50 7.66
CA GLN A 120 -10.11 9.81 8.28
C GLN A 120 -8.98 10.19 9.26
N PRO A 121 -8.42 9.27 10.07
CA PRO A 121 -7.27 9.56 10.92
C PRO A 121 -6.04 10.08 10.15
N LEU A 122 -5.88 9.71 8.87
CA LEU A 122 -4.80 10.17 7.99
C LEU A 122 -5.12 11.49 7.30
N LEU A 123 -6.39 11.74 7.00
CA LEU A 123 -6.83 12.90 6.19
C LEU A 123 -7.00 14.18 7.01
N SER A 124 -7.39 14.05 8.27
CA SER A 124 -7.61 15.18 9.15
C SER A 124 -6.83 14.93 10.43
N PRO A 125 -5.62 15.53 10.57
CA PRO A 125 -5.06 15.64 11.89
C PRO A 125 -6.12 16.32 12.75
N VAL A 126 -6.57 15.66 13.81
CA VAL A 126 -7.71 16.10 14.63
C VAL A 126 -7.62 17.59 14.84
N ASP A 127 -8.67 18.34 14.49
CA ASP A 127 -8.86 19.73 14.92
C ASP A 127 -8.79 19.72 16.46
N SER A 128 -7.61 19.89 17.02
CA SER A 128 -7.35 20.08 18.44
C SER A 128 -7.80 21.48 18.88
N SER A 129 -8.97 21.91 18.39
CA SER A 129 -9.64 23.17 18.73
C SER A 129 -10.22 23.19 20.16
N ILE A 130 -9.82 22.24 21.02
CA ILE A 130 -10.07 22.25 22.47
C ILE A 130 -8.76 22.25 23.29
N SER A 131 -7.58 22.23 22.66
CA SER A 131 -6.31 22.43 23.38
C SER A 131 -5.60 23.69 22.88
N SER A 132 -5.87 24.77 23.60
CA SER A 132 -5.11 26.02 23.56
C SER A 132 -3.65 25.78 23.99
N ASN A 133 -2.84 25.19 23.12
CA ASN A 133 -1.39 25.27 23.17
C ASN A 133 -0.83 25.19 21.75
N LYS A 134 -0.27 26.30 21.28
CA LYS A 134 0.38 26.45 19.98
C LYS A 134 1.74 25.74 19.96
N ASN A 135 1.74 24.42 20.06
CA ASN A 135 2.85 23.62 19.56
C ASN A 135 2.29 22.75 18.43
N SER A 136 3.08 22.56 17.39
CA SER A 136 2.78 21.73 16.24
C SER A 136 2.54 20.27 16.70
N ASP A 137 1.30 19.95 17.07
CA ASP A 137 0.92 18.63 17.57
C ASP A 137 1.02 17.63 16.42
N GLN A 138 2.13 16.90 16.41
CA GLN A 138 2.30 15.71 15.60
C GLN A 138 1.25 14.69 16.03
N GLN A 139 0.38 14.29 15.10
CA GLN A 139 -0.58 13.22 15.37
C GLN A 139 0.13 11.87 15.21
N VAL A 140 0.22 11.12 16.29
CA VAL A 140 0.75 9.76 16.26
C VAL A 140 -0.40 8.77 16.14
N ILE A 141 -0.43 8.01 15.04
CA ILE A 141 -1.38 6.91 14.83
C ILE A 141 -0.74 5.63 15.37
N SER A 142 -1.52 4.87 16.14
CA SER A 142 -1.05 3.58 16.66
C SER A 142 -0.95 2.54 15.55
N GLU A 143 -0.02 1.61 15.71
CA GLU A 143 0.19 0.51 14.75
C GLU A 143 -1.09 -0.30 14.47
N PRO A 144 -1.91 -0.70 15.46
CA PRO A 144 -3.18 -1.38 15.18
C PRO A 144 -4.17 -0.55 14.36
N THR A 145 -4.12 0.78 14.50
CA THR A 145 -4.97 1.66 13.69
C THR A 145 -4.45 1.71 12.26
N LEU A 146 -3.14 1.82 12.07
CA LEU A 146 -2.53 1.80 10.74
C LEU A 146 -2.76 0.45 10.05
N ALA A 147 -2.63 -0.67 10.76
CA ALA A 147 -2.93 -2.02 10.27
C ALA A 147 -4.36 -2.16 9.76
N LYS A 148 -5.33 -1.60 10.49
CA LYS A 148 -6.73 -1.56 10.05
C LYS A 148 -6.92 -0.69 8.81
N ILE A 149 -6.22 0.44 8.72
CA ILE A 149 -6.32 1.34 7.57
C ILE A 149 -5.68 0.72 6.33
N LEU A 150 -4.53 0.07 6.47
CA LEU A 150 -3.80 -0.56 5.38
C LEU A 150 -4.17 -2.03 5.19
N ASP A 151 -5.20 -2.51 5.89
CA ASP A 151 -5.73 -3.87 5.86
C ASP A 151 -4.65 -4.96 5.77
N TYR A 152 -3.76 -4.98 6.76
CA TYR A 152 -2.91 -6.14 7.00
C TYR A 152 -3.29 -6.82 8.33
N PRO A 153 -3.39 -8.17 8.35
CA PRO A 153 -3.91 -8.91 9.49
C PRO A 153 -2.87 -9.18 10.59
N GLY A 154 -1.59 -8.87 10.36
CA GLY A 154 -0.50 -9.15 11.29
C GLY A 154 -0.10 -7.94 12.13
N SER A 155 0.51 -8.21 13.29
CA SER A 155 1.01 -7.17 14.20
C SER A 155 2.54 -7.06 14.14
N LEU A 156 3.07 -5.85 14.26
CA LEU A 156 4.47 -5.65 14.60
C LEU A 156 4.75 -6.08 16.05
N PRO A 157 5.95 -6.62 16.34
CA PRO A 157 6.36 -6.92 17.71
C PRO A 157 6.30 -5.70 18.62
N SER A 158 5.63 -5.84 19.77
CA SER A 158 5.53 -4.80 20.80
C SER A 158 6.64 -4.89 21.85
N ASN A 159 7.36 -6.01 21.89
CA ASN A 159 8.41 -6.27 22.87
C ASN A 159 9.49 -7.21 22.31
N PRO A 160 10.69 -7.27 22.93
CA PRO A 160 11.80 -8.07 22.43
C PRO A 160 11.54 -9.58 22.32
N HIS A 161 10.60 -10.15 23.10
CA HIS A 161 10.26 -11.56 22.99
C HIS A 161 9.46 -11.84 21.72
N GLU A 162 8.53 -10.95 21.36
CA GLU A 162 7.75 -11.05 20.12
C GLU A 162 8.60 -10.92 18.86
N VAL A 163 9.74 -10.22 18.91
CA VAL A 163 10.69 -10.15 17.79
C VAL A 163 11.15 -11.55 17.35
N LEU A 164 11.31 -12.48 18.30
CA LEU A 164 11.70 -13.88 18.01
C LEU A 164 10.58 -14.70 17.38
N CYS A 165 9.34 -14.23 17.52
CA CYS A 165 8.12 -14.82 16.97
C CYS A 165 7.66 -14.11 15.69
N MET A 166 8.38 -13.07 15.25
CA MET A 166 8.03 -12.31 14.04
C MET A 166 8.22 -13.17 12.79
N MET A 167 7.23 -13.09 11.91
CA MET A 167 7.16 -13.74 10.63
C MET A 167 7.01 -12.67 9.56
N GLU A 168 7.79 -12.79 8.49
CA GLU A 168 7.61 -12.05 7.25
C GLU A 168 6.54 -12.74 6.42
N VAL A 169 5.53 -11.98 6.00
CA VAL A 169 4.45 -12.41 5.13
C VAL A 169 4.61 -11.71 3.79
N VAL A 170 4.53 -12.47 2.72
CA VAL A 170 4.66 -11.99 1.35
C VAL A 170 3.52 -12.56 0.51
N TYR A 171 2.74 -11.69 -0.13
CA TYR A 171 1.91 -12.10 -1.26
C TYR A 171 2.66 -11.82 -2.54
N TYR A 172 2.68 -12.78 -3.45
CA TYR A 172 3.40 -12.65 -4.71
C TYR A 172 2.63 -13.29 -5.86
N THR A 173 3.01 -12.95 -7.08
CA THR A 173 2.47 -13.57 -8.30
C THR A 173 3.58 -13.97 -9.25
N ARG A 174 3.26 -14.88 -10.16
CA ARG A 174 4.08 -15.25 -11.31
C ARG A 174 3.18 -15.41 -12.52
N GLU A 175 3.54 -14.78 -13.64
CA GLU A 175 2.79 -14.97 -14.91
C GLU A 175 2.96 -16.40 -15.45
N THR A 176 4.15 -16.98 -15.28
CA THR A 176 4.47 -18.36 -15.65
C THR A 176 5.44 -18.96 -14.61
N GLU A 177 5.58 -20.28 -14.58
CA GLU A 177 6.55 -20.96 -13.69
C GLU A 177 8.01 -20.51 -13.94
N GLN A 178 8.30 -19.96 -15.11
CA GLN A 178 9.62 -19.49 -15.53
C GLN A 178 9.80 -17.98 -15.35
N SER A 179 8.71 -17.25 -15.06
CA SER A 179 8.74 -15.81 -14.84
C SER A 179 9.35 -15.48 -13.47
N ALA A 180 9.96 -14.30 -13.39
CA ALA A 180 10.41 -13.75 -12.11
C ALA A 180 9.21 -13.56 -11.16
N VAL A 181 9.45 -13.77 -9.87
CA VAL A 181 8.47 -13.49 -8.81
C VAL A 181 8.23 -11.98 -8.76
N GLN A 182 6.96 -11.59 -8.75
CA GLN A 182 6.55 -10.23 -8.50
C GLN A 182 5.91 -10.16 -7.12
N ILE A 183 6.54 -9.38 -6.23
CA ILE A 183 6.00 -9.08 -4.91
C ILE A 183 4.79 -8.16 -5.10
N ILE A 184 3.70 -8.49 -4.41
CA ILE A 184 2.47 -7.70 -4.42
C ILE A 184 2.37 -6.87 -3.15
N THR A 185 2.64 -7.50 -2.00
CA THR A 185 2.63 -6.84 -0.71
C THR A 185 3.43 -7.63 0.29
N THR A 186 3.99 -6.93 1.27
CA THR A 186 4.75 -7.50 2.39
C THR A 186 4.27 -6.88 3.69
N PHE A 187 4.24 -7.68 4.75
CA PHE A 187 3.97 -7.21 6.11
C PHE A 187 4.51 -8.20 7.14
N ALA A 188 4.55 -7.76 8.40
CA ALA A 188 4.93 -8.62 9.52
C ALA A 188 3.69 -9.22 10.18
N ALA A 189 3.83 -10.42 10.71
CA ALA A 189 2.86 -11.05 11.59
C ALA A 189 3.58 -11.79 12.71
N LEU A 190 2.90 -12.06 13.82
CA LEU A 190 3.40 -12.94 14.86
C LEU A 190 3.05 -14.40 14.53
N ASP A 191 3.85 -15.33 15.03
CA ASP A 191 3.68 -16.78 14.81
C ASP A 191 2.27 -17.30 15.12
N HIS A 192 1.62 -16.78 16.16
CA HIS A 192 0.26 -17.13 16.56
C HIS A 192 -0.83 -16.50 15.68
N GLU A 193 -0.49 -15.52 14.83
CA GLU A 193 -1.40 -14.86 13.88
C GLU A 193 -1.40 -15.55 12.50
N VAL A 194 -0.57 -16.57 12.27
CA VAL A 194 -0.41 -17.24 10.97
C VAL A 194 -1.73 -17.78 10.39
N GLU A 195 -2.63 -18.31 11.22
CA GLU A 195 -3.91 -18.82 10.73
C GLU A 195 -4.86 -17.68 10.30
N GLN A 196 -4.80 -16.53 10.96
CA GLN A 196 -5.52 -15.33 10.55
C GLN A 196 -4.99 -14.80 9.22
N VAL A 197 -3.66 -14.76 9.05
CA VAL A 197 -3.00 -14.39 7.79
C VAL A 197 -3.45 -15.30 6.65
N LYS A 198 -3.48 -16.62 6.87
CA LYS A 198 -3.94 -17.58 5.86
C LYS A 198 -5.40 -17.35 5.48
N ALA A 199 -6.28 -17.12 6.46
CA ALA A 199 -7.69 -16.85 6.20
C ALA A 199 -7.88 -15.59 5.35
N HIS A 200 -7.22 -14.50 5.73
CA HIS A 200 -7.18 -13.24 4.98
C HIS A 200 -6.66 -13.47 3.55
N PHE A 201 -5.55 -14.20 3.39
CA PHE A 201 -5.00 -14.51 2.07
C PHE A 201 -5.96 -15.31 1.18
N GLN A 202 -6.73 -16.26 1.72
CA GLN A 202 -7.69 -17.04 0.90
C GLN A 202 -8.79 -16.16 0.31
N GLU A 203 -9.29 -15.19 1.07
CA GLU A 203 -10.27 -14.21 0.58
C GLU A 203 -9.67 -13.38 -0.57
N TYR A 204 -8.48 -12.84 -0.35
CA TYR A 204 -7.75 -12.07 -1.36
C TYR A 204 -7.48 -12.88 -2.62
N ARG A 205 -7.00 -14.11 -2.47
CA ARG A 205 -6.68 -14.99 -3.60
C ARG A 205 -7.90 -15.29 -4.46
N THR A 206 -9.04 -15.54 -3.82
CA THR A 206 -10.30 -15.82 -4.52
C THR A 206 -10.72 -14.62 -5.37
N ILE A 207 -10.77 -13.44 -4.75
CA ILE A 207 -11.19 -12.21 -5.45
C ILE A 207 -10.18 -11.79 -6.52
N CYS A 208 -8.88 -11.95 -6.28
CA CYS A 208 -7.85 -11.65 -7.29
C CYS A 208 -7.99 -12.53 -8.52
N ARG A 209 -8.25 -13.82 -8.34
CA ARG A 209 -8.46 -14.74 -9.46
C ARG A 209 -9.71 -14.39 -10.25
N GLU A 210 -10.80 -14.07 -9.56
CA GLU A 210 -12.11 -13.82 -10.18
C GLU A 210 -12.22 -12.45 -10.85
N LYS A 211 -11.70 -11.40 -10.23
CA LYS A 211 -11.85 -10.01 -10.70
C LYS A 211 -10.62 -9.48 -11.44
N LEU A 212 -9.42 -9.81 -10.94
CA LEU A 212 -8.17 -9.23 -11.43
C LEU A 212 -7.44 -10.12 -12.44
N GLY A 213 -7.83 -11.40 -12.55
CA GLY A 213 -7.09 -12.38 -13.34
C GLY A 213 -5.68 -12.62 -12.81
N LEU A 214 -5.44 -12.36 -11.51
CA LEU A 214 -4.16 -12.57 -10.84
C LEU A 214 -4.22 -13.84 -9.99
N ASP A 215 -3.33 -14.80 -10.24
CA ASP A 215 -3.12 -15.91 -9.31
C ASP A 215 -2.00 -15.54 -8.33
N ILE A 216 -2.41 -15.21 -7.12
CA ILE A 216 -1.49 -14.85 -6.05
C ILE A 216 -1.17 -16.06 -5.17
N GLU A 217 0.03 -16.06 -4.62
CA GLU A 217 0.60 -17.07 -3.73
C GLU A 217 1.05 -16.44 -2.42
N LEU A 218 1.22 -17.27 -1.38
CA LEU A 218 1.57 -16.86 -0.02
C LEU A 218 2.89 -17.49 0.40
N LEU A 219 3.82 -16.66 0.85
CA LEU A 219 5.02 -17.08 1.58
C LEU A 219 4.97 -16.50 2.99
N ILE A 220 5.13 -17.36 4.00
CA ILE A 220 5.33 -16.96 5.39
C ILE A 220 6.66 -17.57 5.85
N ARG A 221 7.58 -16.73 6.30
CA ARG A 221 8.91 -17.18 6.75
C ARG A 221 9.41 -16.36 7.93
N ARG A 222 10.44 -16.84 8.63
CA ARG A 222 11.14 -16.01 9.60
C ARG A 222 12.07 -15.02 8.87
N PRO A 223 12.16 -13.76 9.34
CA PRO A 223 13.18 -12.82 8.89
C PRO A 223 14.58 -13.43 9.06
N ARG A 224 15.47 -13.17 8.10
CA ARG A 224 16.85 -13.66 8.13
C ARG A 224 17.78 -12.75 8.91
#